data_AF-A0A959FY61-F1
#
_entry.id   AF-A0A959FY61-F1
#
_cell.length_a   1.000
_cell.length_b   1.000
_cell.length_c   1.000
_cell.angle_alpha   90.00
_cell.angle_beta   90.00
_cell.angle_gamma   90.00
#
_symmetry.space_group_name_H-M   'P 1'
#
loop_
_entity.id
_entity.type
_entity.pdbx_description
1 polymer ?
#
loop_
_entity_poly.entity_id
_entity_poly.type
_entity_poly.pdbx_seq_one_letter_code
_entity_poly.pdbx_strand_id
1 'polypeptide(L)'
;HNIDDLGYCPVGYTFEDAKNLLNRNKIRFMSEVRNTLRRHVDAINALVDRGMYFWDYGNAFLKEAGKAGADIWKNEAEELYKYPSYVEDIMGPMCFDFGFGPFRWVCTSGLKEDLDRTDALAAEVLKEIFRTAPKEIHGQLKDNITWIEAADHNLPIVGSKSRILYADAEGRIKIAQAFNDAIAKGDLKGPVVLGRDHHDVSGTDSPYRETANIYDGSRFTADMAVHNVIGDSFRGATWVSLHNGGGVGWGEVMNGGFGMVLDGTADSERRLKSMLFWDVNNGIARRSWARNPEAMFTAQRAMQENPDLEITMPHLAQDQIIEEALRQLKNG
;
A
#
# COMPACT_ATOMS: atom_id res chain seq x y z
N HIS A 1 -6.38 -12.46 10.26
CA HIS A 1 -5.93 -13.29 9.13
C HIS A 1 -5.66 -14.75 9.50
N ASN A 2 -5.26 -15.07 10.73
CA ASN A 2 -4.93 -16.44 11.20
C ASN A 2 -5.79 -16.88 12.41
N ILE A 3 -7.12 -16.77 12.30
CA ILE A 3 -8.03 -17.06 13.44
C ILE A 3 -7.98 -18.53 13.90
N ASP A 4 -7.54 -19.44 13.03
CA ASP A 4 -7.43 -20.88 13.28
C ASP A 4 -6.21 -21.28 14.12
N ASP A 5 -5.30 -20.34 14.39
CA ASP A 5 -4.01 -20.54 15.08
C ASP A 5 -3.75 -19.44 16.11
N LEU A 6 -4.77 -19.11 16.91
CA LEU A 6 -4.72 -18.13 18.01
C LEU A 6 -4.37 -16.69 17.58
N GLY A 7 -4.58 -16.33 16.30
CA GLY A 7 -4.50 -14.94 15.84
C GLY A 7 -5.57 -14.03 16.42
N TYR A 8 -6.61 -14.60 17.04
CA TYR A 8 -7.69 -13.87 17.69
C TYR A 8 -8.14 -14.62 18.96
N CYS A 9 -7.94 -14.01 20.13
CA CYS A 9 -8.26 -14.63 21.41
C CYS A 9 -9.75 -14.47 21.74
N PRO A 10 -10.49 -15.56 22.00
CA PRO A 10 -11.91 -15.45 22.35
C PRO A 10 -12.09 -14.74 23.70
N VAL A 11 -13.11 -13.90 23.79
CA VAL A 11 -13.44 -13.17 25.03
C VAL A 11 -13.91 -14.14 26.11
N GLY A 12 -13.52 -13.90 27.37
CA GLY A 12 -13.81 -14.80 28.49
C GLY A 12 -12.76 -15.89 28.71
N TYR A 13 -11.73 -15.94 27.88
CA TYR A 13 -10.55 -16.78 28.05
C TYR A 13 -9.31 -15.93 28.32
N THR A 14 -8.42 -16.41 29.18
CA THR A 14 -7.04 -15.90 29.17
C THR A 14 -6.34 -16.42 27.92
N PHE A 15 -5.21 -15.79 27.55
CA PHE A 15 -4.41 -16.26 26.42
C PHE A 15 -3.97 -17.73 26.59
N GLU A 16 -3.58 -18.12 27.81
CA GLU A 16 -3.15 -19.49 28.12
C GLU A 16 -4.33 -20.48 28.05
N ASP A 17 -5.50 -20.11 28.54
CA ASP A 17 -6.70 -20.95 28.44
C ASP A 17 -7.14 -21.13 26.99
N ALA A 18 -7.09 -20.06 26.19
CA ALA A 18 -7.41 -20.11 24.76
C ALA A 18 -6.42 -21.00 23.99
N LYS A 19 -5.13 -20.92 24.30
CA LYS A 19 -4.10 -21.80 23.74
C LYS A 19 -4.33 -23.27 24.12
N ASN A 20 -4.65 -23.53 25.39
CA ASN A 20 -4.99 -24.87 25.84
C ASN A 20 -6.27 -25.39 25.17
N LEU A 21 -7.27 -24.53 24.95
CA LEU A 21 -8.50 -24.87 24.24
C LEU A 21 -8.24 -25.19 22.77
N LEU A 22 -7.41 -24.40 22.08
CA LEU A 22 -6.99 -24.66 20.69
C LEU A 22 -6.38 -26.06 20.55
N ASN A 23 -5.45 -26.42 21.45
CA ASN A 23 -4.77 -27.71 21.42
C ASN A 23 -5.68 -28.90 21.75
N ARG A 24 -6.61 -28.72 22.70
CA ARG A 24 -7.47 -29.82 23.18
C ARG A 24 -8.76 -30.00 22.38
N ASN A 25 -9.34 -28.90 21.88
CA ASN A 25 -10.61 -28.91 21.17
C ASN A 25 -10.73 -27.71 20.23
N LYS A 26 -10.11 -27.84 19.04
CA LYS A 26 -10.14 -26.81 18.00
C LYS A 26 -11.55 -26.43 17.56
N ILE A 27 -12.49 -27.39 17.51
CA ILE A 27 -13.89 -27.12 17.12
C ILE A 27 -14.53 -26.12 18.10
N ARG A 28 -14.36 -26.37 19.41
CA ARG A 28 -14.87 -25.45 20.44
C ARG A 28 -14.15 -24.11 20.39
N PHE A 29 -12.82 -24.11 20.28
CA PHE A 29 -12.05 -22.87 20.12
C PHE A 29 -12.60 -21.99 19.00
N MET A 30 -12.81 -22.56 17.81
CA MET A 30 -13.35 -21.83 16.66
C MET A 30 -14.79 -21.34 16.87
N SER A 31 -15.61 -22.10 17.60
CA SER A 31 -16.95 -21.65 17.99
C SER A 31 -16.88 -20.40 18.87
N GLU A 32 -16.00 -20.38 19.87
CA GLU A 32 -15.81 -19.24 20.77
C GLU A 32 -15.22 -18.02 20.06
N VAL A 33 -14.29 -18.21 19.11
CA VAL A 33 -13.76 -17.13 18.28
C VAL A 33 -14.88 -16.48 17.45
N ARG A 34 -15.73 -17.28 16.80
CA ARG A 34 -16.89 -16.77 16.03
C ARG A 34 -17.89 -16.04 16.91
N ASN A 35 -18.18 -16.54 18.12
CA ASN A 35 -18.99 -15.84 19.12
C ASN A 35 -18.38 -14.47 19.48
N THR A 36 -17.07 -14.42 19.66
CA THR A 36 -16.35 -13.20 20.00
C THR A 36 -16.37 -12.19 18.86
N LEU A 37 -16.21 -12.63 17.61
CA LEU A 37 -16.29 -11.76 16.43
C LEU A 37 -17.66 -11.08 16.31
N ARG A 38 -18.76 -11.84 16.47
CA ARG A 38 -20.12 -11.28 16.48
C ARG A 38 -20.27 -10.21 17.56
N ARG A 39 -19.87 -10.53 18.80
CA ARG A 39 -19.92 -9.57 19.92
C ARG A 39 -19.05 -8.32 19.70
N HIS A 40 -17.90 -8.46 19.04
CA HIS A 40 -17.03 -7.33 18.72
C HIS A 40 -17.71 -6.40 17.71
N VAL A 41 -18.32 -6.96 16.65
CA VAL A 41 -19.10 -6.17 15.69
C VAL A 41 -20.29 -5.48 16.35
N ASP A 42 -21.04 -6.15 17.22
CA ASP A 42 -22.16 -5.52 17.94
C ASP A 42 -21.73 -4.27 18.71
N ALA A 43 -20.55 -4.32 19.35
CA ALA A 43 -19.98 -3.19 20.06
C ALA A 43 -19.53 -2.06 19.12
N ILE A 44 -18.90 -2.40 17.99
CA ILE A 44 -18.52 -1.42 16.96
C ILE A 44 -19.77 -0.73 16.42
N ASN A 45 -20.79 -1.49 16.02
CA ASN A 45 -22.05 -0.95 15.50
C ASN A 45 -22.68 0.03 16.50
N ALA A 46 -22.78 -0.36 17.77
CA ALA A 46 -23.34 0.49 18.82
C ALA A 46 -22.54 1.79 19.08
N LEU A 47 -21.22 1.78 18.86
CA LEU A 47 -20.39 2.98 18.98
C LEU A 47 -20.47 3.86 17.73
N VAL A 48 -20.55 3.25 16.55
CA VAL A 48 -20.75 3.98 15.28
C VAL A 48 -22.10 4.69 15.27
N ASP A 49 -23.15 4.05 15.78
CA ASP A 49 -24.47 4.67 15.97
C ASP A 49 -24.43 5.89 16.92
N ARG A 50 -23.36 6.02 17.72
CA ARG A 50 -23.09 7.16 18.62
C ARG A 50 -22.07 8.16 18.06
N GLY A 51 -21.67 8.02 16.80
CA GLY A 51 -20.77 8.93 16.12
C GLY A 51 -19.29 8.54 16.14
N MET A 52 -18.94 7.32 16.57
CA MET A 52 -17.58 6.82 16.35
C MET A 52 -17.34 6.58 14.86
N TYR A 53 -16.21 7.09 14.34
CA TYR A 53 -15.74 6.74 13.02
C TYR A 53 -14.88 5.46 13.11
N PHE A 54 -15.27 4.42 12.38
CA PHE A 54 -14.62 3.10 12.37
C PHE A 54 -14.14 2.73 10.97
N TRP A 55 -12.98 2.09 10.90
CA TRP A 55 -12.44 1.50 9.67
C TRP A 55 -11.73 0.18 9.97
N ASP A 56 -11.69 -0.73 8.98
CA ASP A 56 -10.92 -1.98 9.08
C ASP A 56 -9.44 -1.75 8.74
N TYR A 57 -8.53 -2.32 9.52
CA TYR A 57 -7.08 -2.09 9.36
C TYR A 57 -6.37 -3.13 8.47
N GLY A 58 -7.10 -3.80 7.57
CA GLY A 58 -6.55 -4.77 6.63
C GLY A 58 -6.05 -6.06 7.29
N ASN A 59 -6.59 -6.43 8.45
CA ASN A 59 -6.25 -7.66 9.17
C ASN A 59 -7.25 -8.81 8.91
N ALA A 60 -8.15 -8.63 7.95
CA ALA A 60 -9.27 -9.50 7.59
C ALA A 60 -10.37 -9.62 8.66
N PHE A 61 -10.54 -8.62 9.54
CA PHE A 61 -11.56 -8.66 10.57
C PHE A 61 -12.98 -8.67 9.99
N LEU A 62 -13.31 -7.75 9.06
CA LEU A 62 -14.65 -7.70 8.46
C LEU A 62 -15.03 -9.02 7.75
N LYS A 63 -14.09 -9.60 6.99
CA LYS A 63 -14.25 -10.91 6.33
C LYS A 63 -14.57 -12.02 7.33
N GLU A 64 -13.74 -12.18 8.36
CA GLU A 64 -13.94 -13.26 9.32
C GLU A 64 -15.19 -13.04 10.19
N ALA A 65 -15.52 -11.78 10.50
CA ALA A 65 -16.75 -11.44 11.22
C ALA A 65 -18.00 -11.70 10.35
N GLY A 66 -17.98 -11.33 9.07
CA GLY A 66 -19.05 -11.62 8.12
C GLY A 66 -19.29 -13.11 7.95
N LYS A 67 -18.22 -13.91 7.78
CA LYS A 67 -18.28 -15.38 7.77
C LYS A 67 -18.78 -15.98 9.09
N ALA A 68 -18.53 -15.30 10.21
CA ALA A 68 -19.10 -15.66 11.51
C ALA A 68 -20.58 -15.25 11.66
N GLY A 69 -21.21 -14.63 10.65
CA GLY A 69 -22.59 -14.17 10.71
C GLY A 69 -22.78 -12.92 11.57
N ALA A 70 -21.76 -12.07 11.68
CA ALA A 70 -21.89 -10.77 12.31
C ALA A 70 -22.63 -9.78 11.40
N ASP A 71 -23.29 -8.79 11.99
CA ASP A 71 -24.07 -7.77 11.27
C ASP A 71 -23.17 -6.68 10.64
N ILE A 72 -22.36 -7.10 9.66
CA ILE A 72 -21.30 -6.30 9.05
C ILE A 72 -21.44 -6.15 7.52
N TRP A 73 -22.35 -6.90 6.92
CA TRP A 73 -22.64 -6.82 5.49
C TRP A 73 -23.53 -5.61 5.19
N LYS A 74 -23.14 -4.83 4.19
CA LYS A 74 -24.03 -3.90 3.50
C LYS A 74 -24.74 -4.61 2.34
N ASN A 75 -24.00 -5.41 1.59
CA ASN A 75 -24.52 -6.34 0.58
C ASN A 75 -23.62 -7.58 0.55
N GLU A 76 -24.12 -8.72 1.03
CA GLU A 76 -23.35 -9.96 1.12
C GLU A 76 -23.06 -10.55 -0.27
N ALA A 77 -23.97 -10.42 -1.23
CA ALA A 77 -23.80 -10.99 -2.58
C ALA A 77 -22.69 -10.28 -3.39
N GLU A 78 -22.40 -9.03 -3.06
CA GLU A 78 -21.35 -8.20 -3.69
C GLU A 78 -20.07 -8.11 -2.84
N GLU A 79 -20.04 -8.84 -1.70
CA GLU A 79 -18.97 -8.76 -0.70
C GLU A 79 -18.68 -7.31 -0.24
N LEU A 80 -19.75 -6.53 -0.02
CA LEU A 80 -19.66 -5.14 0.45
C LEU A 80 -19.99 -5.04 1.93
N TYR A 81 -19.05 -4.47 2.69
CA TYR A 81 -19.18 -4.26 4.13
C TYR A 81 -19.81 -2.90 4.47
N LYS A 82 -20.33 -2.78 5.68
CA LYS A 82 -20.88 -1.51 6.22
C LYS A 82 -19.81 -0.45 6.44
N TYR A 83 -18.61 -0.88 6.81
CA TYR A 83 -17.50 0.00 7.13
C TYR A 83 -16.39 -0.16 6.09
N PRO A 84 -15.75 0.94 5.68
CA PRO A 84 -14.63 0.85 4.77
C PRO A 84 -13.41 0.29 5.50
N SER A 85 -12.51 -0.33 4.74
CA SER A 85 -11.13 -0.51 5.19
C SER A 85 -10.37 0.82 5.14
N TYR A 86 -9.27 0.91 5.87
CA TYR A 86 -8.37 2.05 5.79
C TYR A 86 -7.79 2.22 4.39
N VAL A 87 -7.76 1.18 3.55
CA VAL A 87 -7.34 1.33 2.15
C VAL A 87 -8.44 1.97 1.32
N GLU A 88 -9.69 1.57 1.52
CA GLU A 88 -10.82 2.19 0.82
C GLU A 88 -10.96 3.68 1.14
N ASP A 89 -10.81 4.07 2.40
CA ASP A 89 -11.12 5.44 2.82
C ASP A 89 -9.89 6.36 2.96
N ILE A 90 -8.69 5.79 3.14
CA ILE A 90 -7.47 6.57 3.42
C ILE A 90 -6.36 6.23 2.44
N MET A 91 -5.80 5.02 2.46
CA MET A 91 -4.57 4.71 1.70
C MET A 91 -4.77 4.76 0.19
N GLY A 92 -5.90 4.28 -0.31
CA GLY A 92 -6.24 4.36 -1.73
C GLY A 92 -6.27 5.81 -2.19
N PRO A 93 -7.28 6.59 -1.77
CA PRO A 93 -7.48 7.95 -2.28
C PRO A 93 -6.39 8.94 -1.84
N MET A 94 -5.80 8.79 -0.65
CA MET A 94 -4.84 9.78 -0.14
C MET A 94 -3.37 9.39 -0.36
N CYS A 95 -3.07 8.12 -0.64
CA CYS A 95 -1.68 7.66 -0.84
C CYS A 95 -1.50 7.03 -2.22
N PHE A 96 -1.98 5.81 -2.43
CA PHE A 96 -1.68 4.99 -3.60
C PHE A 96 -2.16 5.61 -4.91
N ASP A 97 -3.33 6.22 -4.91
CA ASP A 97 -3.87 6.87 -6.11
C ASP A 97 -3.07 8.14 -6.47
N PHE A 98 -2.25 8.68 -5.55
CA PHE A 98 -1.23 9.70 -5.82
C PHE A 98 0.20 9.14 -5.96
N GLY A 99 0.37 7.83 -5.88
CA GLY A 99 1.66 7.14 -6.03
C GLY A 99 2.50 7.10 -4.75
N PHE A 100 2.01 7.66 -3.65
CA PHE A 100 2.67 7.57 -2.35
C PHE A 100 2.58 6.16 -1.81
N GLY A 101 3.72 5.64 -1.40
CA GLY A 101 3.81 4.35 -0.77
C GLY A 101 5.17 4.16 -0.12
N PRO A 102 5.41 3.01 0.54
CA PRO A 102 6.57 2.81 1.39
C PRO A 102 7.85 2.86 0.55
N PHE A 103 8.68 3.85 0.78
CA PHE A 103 10.02 3.96 0.23
C PHE A 103 11.03 3.74 1.35
N ARG A 104 11.86 2.70 1.20
CA ARG A 104 12.78 2.23 2.23
C ARG A 104 14.18 2.20 1.70
N TRP A 105 15.14 2.41 2.60
CA TRP A 105 16.53 2.17 2.28
C TRP A 105 17.32 1.60 3.44
N VAL A 106 18.46 1.00 3.10
CA VAL A 106 19.44 0.45 4.04
C VAL A 106 20.82 0.97 3.67
N CYS A 107 21.52 1.58 4.62
CA CYS A 107 22.91 1.99 4.48
C CYS A 107 23.81 0.77 4.69
N THR A 108 24.48 0.30 3.63
CA THR A 108 25.29 -0.94 3.68
C THR A 108 26.60 -0.77 4.45
N SER A 109 27.03 0.47 4.70
CA SER A 109 28.17 0.78 5.57
C SER A 109 27.93 0.39 7.03
N GLY A 110 26.66 0.26 7.45
CA GLY A 110 26.29 0.02 8.84
C GLY A 110 26.50 1.22 9.77
N LEU A 111 26.89 2.38 9.23
CA LEU A 111 27.17 3.59 9.99
C LEU A 111 25.90 4.40 10.27
N LYS A 112 25.79 4.95 11.48
CA LYS A 112 24.67 5.83 11.86
C LYS A 112 24.77 7.16 11.11
N GLU A 113 25.99 7.62 10.85
CA GLU A 113 26.29 8.85 10.13
C GLU A 113 25.74 8.82 8.69
N ASP A 114 25.80 7.66 8.01
CA ASP A 114 25.19 7.50 6.69
C ASP A 114 23.65 7.54 6.78
N LEU A 115 23.06 6.99 7.85
CA LEU A 115 21.62 7.07 8.07
C LEU A 115 21.18 8.52 8.33
N ASP A 116 21.93 9.27 9.15
CA ASP A 116 21.65 10.67 9.44
C ASP A 116 21.79 11.54 8.19
N ARG A 117 22.79 11.23 7.36
CA ARG A 117 22.97 11.93 6.09
C ARG A 117 21.86 11.61 5.11
N THR A 118 21.42 10.35 5.01
CA THR A 118 20.29 9.97 4.14
C THR A 118 18.96 10.55 4.63
N ASP A 119 18.72 10.61 5.94
CA ASP A 119 17.54 11.28 6.52
C ASP A 119 17.51 12.77 6.16
N ALA A 120 18.65 13.46 6.31
CA ALA A 120 18.77 14.87 5.95
C ALA A 120 18.54 15.12 4.44
N LEU A 121 19.16 14.31 3.58
CA LEU A 121 18.98 14.41 2.13
C LEU A 121 17.52 14.15 1.72
N ALA A 122 16.86 13.16 2.31
CA ALA A 122 15.45 12.88 2.04
C ALA A 122 14.55 14.05 2.47
N ALA A 123 14.79 14.62 3.66
CA ALA A 123 14.06 15.80 4.13
C ALA A 123 14.24 17.02 3.22
N GLU A 124 15.47 17.28 2.77
CA GLU A 124 15.80 18.37 1.83
C GLU A 124 15.05 18.20 0.50
N VAL A 125 15.07 17.00 -0.08
CA VAL A 125 14.39 16.68 -1.34
C VAL A 125 12.87 16.87 -1.20
N LEU A 126 12.26 16.32 -0.15
CA LEU A 126 10.80 16.45 0.03
C LEU A 126 10.37 17.90 0.26
N LYS A 127 11.16 18.70 1.00
CA LYS A 127 10.91 20.13 1.18
C LYS A 127 11.01 20.92 -0.12
N GLU A 128 11.92 20.54 -1.02
CA GLU A 128 12.02 21.18 -2.33
C GLU A 128 10.81 20.85 -3.19
N ILE A 129 10.41 19.57 -3.26
CA ILE A 129 9.19 19.14 -3.97
C ILE A 129 7.97 19.86 -3.43
N PHE A 130 7.84 19.99 -2.09
CA PHE A 130 6.71 20.66 -1.44
C PHE A 130 6.48 22.10 -1.91
N ARG A 131 7.53 22.83 -2.33
CA ARG A 131 7.41 24.23 -2.80
C ARG A 131 6.63 24.36 -4.10
N THR A 132 6.71 23.36 -4.97
CA THR A 132 6.13 23.39 -6.32
C THR A 132 5.06 22.34 -6.54
N ALA A 133 4.89 21.40 -5.60
CA ALA A 133 3.91 20.33 -5.66
C ALA A 133 2.47 20.87 -5.79
N PRO A 134 1.57 20.15 -6.47
CA PRO A 134 0.15 20.46 -6.50
C PRO A 134 -0.47 20.25 -5.12
N LYS A 135 -1.56 20.99 -4.81
CA LYS A 135 -2.17 21.05 -3.47
C LYS A 135 -2.66 19.68 -2.99
N GLU A 136 -3.06 18.83 -3.93
CA GLU A 136 -3.59 17.49 -3.75
C GLU A 136 -2.61 16.60 -2.95
N ILE A 137 -1.29 16.79 -3.12
CA ILE A 137 -0.27 15.95 -2.47
C ILE A 137 0.43 16.64 -1.29
N HIS A 138 0.06 17.89 -0.95
CA HIS A 138 0.70 18.66 0.13
C HIS A 138 0.57 17.96 1.48
N GLY A 139 -0.57 17.33 1.75
CA GLY A 139 -0.78 16.58 3.00
C GLY A 139 0.26 15.47 3.17
N GLN A 140 0.38 14.59 2.17
CA GLN A 140 1.34 13.48 2.19
C GLN A 140 2.78 13.96 2.32
N LEU A 141 3.18 14.99 1.56
CA LEU A 141 4.52 15.55 1.67
C LEU A 141 4.80 16.10 3.07
N LYS A 142 3.86 16.85 3.65
CA LYS A 142 4.00 17.42 4.99
C LYS A 142 4.13 16.34 6.07
N ASP A 143 3.32 15.30 5.98
CA ASP A 143 3.35 14.18 6.93
C ASP A 143 4.71 13.46 6.86
N ASN A 144 5.22 13.23 5.65
CA ASN A 144 6.50 12.56 5.45
C ASN A 144 7.72 13.42 5.79
N ILE A 145 7.66 14.75 5.59
CA ILE A 145 8.67 15.70 6.07
C ILE A 145 8.71 15.70 7.60
N THR A 146 7.54 15.83 8.24
CA THR A 146 7.45 15.83 9.71
C THR A 146 7.97 14.51 10.28
N TRP A 147 7.63 13.39 9.64
CA TRP A 147 8.10 12.07 10.01
C TRP A 147 9.63 11.96 9.92
N ILE A 148 10.24 12.27 8.78
CA ILE A 148 11.68 12.03 8.57
C ILE A 148 12.53 12.92 9.50
N GLU A 149 12.07 14.12 9.82
CA GLU A 149 12.74 15.02 10.78
C GLU A 149 12.64 14.53 12.23
N ALA A 150 11.58 13.79 12.56
CA ALA A 150 11.34 13.26 13.90
C ALA A 150 11.84 11.81 14.08
N ALA A 151 12.14 11.10 12.99
CA ALA A 151 12.33 9.66 12.99
C ALA A 151 13.53 9.22 13.86
N ASP A 152 14.64 9.96 13.84
CA ASP A 152 15.83 9.60 14.62
C ASP A 152 15.60 9.72 16.14
N HIS A 153 14.80 10.69 16.56
CA HIS A 153 14.50 10.91 17.98
C HIS A 153 13.53 9.87 18.56
N ASN A 154 12.65 9.31 17.72
CA ASN A 154 11.53 8.50 18.19
C ASN A 154 11.69 7.00 17.92
N LEU A 155 12.59 6.58 17.03
CA LEU A 155 12.67 5.20 16.58
C LEU A 155 13.99 4.54 16.99
N PRO A 156 13.93 3.49 17.83
CA PRO A 156 15.10 2.67 18.07
C PRO A 156 15.46 1.91 16.78
N ILE A 157 16.72 2.02 16.35
CA ILE A 157 17.23 1.29 15.20
C ILE A 157 17.56 -0.14 15.64
N VAL A 158 16.91 -1.13 15.02
CA VAL A 158 17.16 -2.55 15.27
C VAL A 158 17.80 -3.18 14.03
N GLY A 159 18.99 -3.77 14.19
CA GLY A 159 19.71 -4.41 13.10
C GLY A 159 20.36 -3.40 12.14
N SER A 160 20.00 -3.47 10.86
CA SER A 160 20.59 -2.63 9.82
C SER A 160 20.21 -1.16 9.95
N LYS A 161 21.12 -0.27 9.55
CA LYS A 161 20.86 1.17 9.50
C LYS A 161 19.90 1.45 8.34
N SER A 162 18.63 1.63 8.67
CA SER A 162 17.56 1.69 7.70
C SER A 162 16.50 2.71 8.09
N ARG A 163 15.81 3.24 7.09
CA ARG A 163 14.71 4.17 7.25
C ARG A 163 13.61 3.84 6.25
N ILE A 164 12.41 4.32 6.57
CA ILE A 164 11.23 4.28 5.74
C ILE A 164 10.58 5.67 5.76
N LEU A 165 9.95 6.05 4.66
CA LEU A 165 8.95 7.12 4.55
C LEU A 165 8.03 6.79 3.37
N TYR A 166 7.01 7.59 3.12
CA TYR A 166 6.20 7.51 1.92
C TYR A 166 6.61 8.58 0.91
N ALA A 167 6.71 8.18 -0.36
CA ALA A 167 7.02 9.09 -1.47
C ALA A 167 6.34 8.64 -2.76
N ASP A 168 5.95 9.60 -3.58
CA ASP A 168 5.45 9.42 -4.95
C ASP A 168 6.61 9.20 -5.96
N ALA A 169 6.30 9.08 -7.25
CA ALA A 169 7.31 8.81 -8.29
C ALA A 169 8.45 9.84 -8.28
N GLU A 170 8.11 11.13 -8.22
CA GLU A 170 9.08 12.22 -8.18
C GLU A 170 9.94 12.15 -6.91
N GLY A 171 9.30 11.97 -5.74
CA GLY A 171 9.99 11.84 -4.47
C GLY A 171 10.97 10.66 -4.46
N ARG A 172 10.53 9.46 -4.86
CA ARG A 172 11.38 8.27 -4.90
C ARG A 172 12.60 8.47 -5.79
N ILE A 173 12.40 8.98 -7.01
CA ILE A 173 13.49 9.20 -7.99
C ILE A 173 14.47 10.25 -7.48
N LYS A 174 13.99 11.40 -6.98
CA LYS A 174 14.87 12.49 -6.52
C LYS A 174 15.65 12.12 -5.26
N ILE A 175 15.02 11.40 -4.31
CA ILE A 175 15.72 10.91 -3.11
C ILE A 175 16.79 9.89 -3.51
N ALA A 176 16.43 8.92 -4.37
CA ALA A 176 17.38 7.93 -4.88
C ALA A 176 18.56 8.57 -5.62
N GLN A 177 18.32 9.58 -6.45
CA GLN A 177 19.38 10.35 -7.11
C GLN A 177 20.27 11.05 -6.08
N ALA A 178 19.70 11.73 -5.07
CA ALA A 178 20.47 12.41 -4.04
C ALA A 178 21.38 11.46 -3.26
N PHE A 179 20.90 10.23 -2.97
CA PHE A 179 21.72 9.20 -2.35
C PHE A 179 22.83 8.72 -3.28
N ASN A 180 22.52 8.45 -4.56
CA ASN A 180 23.52 8.02 -5.54
C ASN A 180 24.62 9.08 -5.71
N ASP A 181 24.26 10.36 -5.81
CA ASP A 181 25.20 11.48 -5.89
C ASP A 181 26.06 11.61 -4.63
N ALA A 182 25.48 11.38 -3.45
CA ALA A 182 26.20 11.43 -2.18
C ALA A 182 27.21 10.27 -2.05
N ILE A 183 26.89 9.09 -2.58
CA ILE A 183 27.84 7.96 -2.68
C ILE A 183 28.98 8.32 -3.64
N ALA A 184 28.66 8.85 -4.82
CA ALA A 184 29.66 9.25 -5.82
C ALA A 184 30.64 10.31 -5.29
N LYS A 185 30.18 11.22 -4.43
CA LYS A 185 31.00 12.25 -3.77
C LYS A 185 31.78 11.74 -2.55
N GLY A 186 31.47 10.55 -2.04
CA GLY A 186 32.06 10.01 -0.81
C GLY A 186 31.46 10.59 0.49
N ASP A 187 30.33 11.30 0.39
CA ASP A 187 29.57 11.78 1.55
C ASP A 187 28.97 10.60 2.31
N LEU A 188 28.41 9.62 1.59
CA LEU A 188 28.00 8.33 2.13
C LEU A 188 29.15 7.33 2.02
N LYS A 189 29.41 6.57 3.09
CA LYS A 189 30.59 5.68 3.18
C LYS A 189 30.41 4.33 2.51
N GLY A 190 29.19 3.97 2.12
CA GLY A 190 28.94 2.77 1.34
C GLY A 190 27.68 2.87 0.49
N PRO A 191 27.46 1.86 -0.37
CA PRO A 191 26.23 1.73 -1.14
C PRO A 191 24.96 1.83 -0.28
N VAL A 192 23.87 2.24 -0.91
CA VAL A 192 22.54 2.26 -0.27
C VAL A 192 21.64 1.31 -1.03
N VAL A 193 20.98 0.39 -0.31
CA VAL A 193 19.98 -0.50 -0.89
C VAL A 193 18.61 0.13 -0.75
N LEU A 194 17.96 0.47 -1.85
CA LEU A 194 16.56 0.83 -1.90
C LEU A 194 15.68 -0.43 -1.89
N GLY A 195 14.47 -0.27 -1.36
CA GLY A 195 13.41 -1.25 -1.48
C GLY A 195 12.11 -0.71 -0.92
N ARG A 196 11.14 -1.60 -0.73
CA ARG A 196 9.84 -1.29 -0.16
C ARG A 196 9.16 -2.51 0.42
N ASP A 197 8.12 -2.29 1.21
CA ASP A 197 7.15 -3.35 1.46
C ASP A 197 6.34 -3.60 0.16
N HIS A 198 5.65 -4.73 0.07
CA HIS A 198 4.77 -5.01 -1.05
C HIS A 198 3.45 -4.22 -0.94
N HIS A 199 3.12 -3.69 0.24
CA HIS A 199 2.00 -2.79 0.47
C HIS A 199 2.22 -1.42 -0.20
N ASP A 200 2.03 -1.37 -1.52
CA ASP A 200 2.37 -0.22 -2.36
C ASP A 200 1.41 -0.07 -3.55
N VAL A 201 1.48 1.08 -4.22
CA VAL A 201 0.62 1.49 -5.34
C VAL A 201 0.47 0.44 -6.45
N SER A 202 1.58 -0.19 -6.85
CA SER A 202 1.62 -1.11 -8.01
C SER A 202 1.97 -2.54 -7.66
N GLY A 203 2.63 -2.75 -6.51
CA GLY A 203 3.24 -4.03 -6.17
C GLY A 203 2.23 -5.12 -5.84
N THR A 204 0.97 -4.79 -5.51
CA THR A 204 0.05 -5.76 -4.92
C THR A 204 -1.36 -5.64 -5.46
N ASP A 205 -1.90 -6.78 -5.92
CA ASP A 205 -3.33 -6.98 -6.14
C ASP A 205 -3.92 -7.74 -4.95
N SER A 206 -4.78 -7.07 -4.18
CA SER A 206 -5.45 -7.64 -3.00
C SER A 206 -6.85 -7.03 -2.83
N PRO A 207 -7.92 -7.76 -3.20
CA PRO A 207 -9.29 -7.23 -3.21
C PRO A 207 -9.80 -6.82 -1.83
N TYR A 208 -9.17 -7.28 -0.76
CA TYR A 208 -9.53 -6.98 0.64
C TYR A 208 -8.60 -5.97 1.31
N ARG A 209 -7.61 -5.44 0.57
CA ARG A 209 -6.65 -4.46 1.10
C ARG A 209 -6.18 -3.54 0.00
N GLU A 210 -5.00 -3.74 -0.60
CA GLU A 210 -4.34 -2.79 -1.51
C GLU A 210 -5.20 -2.35 -2.71
N THR A 211 -6.09 -3.21 -3.21
CA THR A 211 -6.98 -2.92 -4.34
C THR A 211 -8.45 -2.94 -3.94
N ALA A 212 -8.75 -2.82 -2.64
CA ALA A 212 -10.13 -2.77 -2.15
C ALA A 212 -10.91 -1.55 -2.65
N ASN A 213 -10.22 -0.44 -2.93
CA ASN A 213 -10.79 0.80 -3.47
C ASN A 213 -10.97 0.81 -5.00
N ILE A 214 -10.95 -0.38 -5.64
CA ILE A 214 -11.12 -0.57 -7.09
C ILE A 214 -12.49 -1.18 -7.36
N TYR A 215 -13.34 -0.44 -8.09
CA TYR A 215 -14.77 -0.75 -8.23
C TYR A 215 -15.22 -1.13 -9.66
N ASP A 216 -14.30 -1.20 -10.62
CA ASP A 216 -14.60 -1.66 -11.98
C ASP A 216 -14.68 -3.19 -12.11
N GLY A 217 -14.56 -3.92 -11.00
CA GLY A 217 -14.53 -5.38 -10.92
C GLY A 217 -13.12 -5.99 -11.04
N SER A 218 -12.11 -5.20 -11.43
CA SER A 218 -10.75 -5.68 -11.64
C SER A 218 -9.96 -5.90 -10.34
N ARG A 219 -10.52 -5.58 -9.16
CA ARG A 219 -9.86 -5.79 -7.86
C ARG A 219 -9.45 -7.23 -7.59
N PHE A 220 -10.09 -8.18 -8.26
CA PHE A 220 -9.86 -9.63 -8.13
C PHE A 220 -8.82 -10.18 -9.13
N THR A 221 -8.32 -9.37 -10.06
CA THR A 221 -7.27 -9.79 -10.98
C THR A 221 -5.88 -9.70 -10.33
N ALA A 222 -4.83 -10.14 -11.01
CA ALA A 222 -3.45 -10.11 -10.51
C ALA A 222 -2.45 -9.52 -11.52
N ASP A 223 -2.96 -8.91 -12.60
CA ASP A 223 -2.14 -8.45 -13.73
C ASP A 223 -1.20 -7.32 -13.30
N MET A 224 -1.65 -6.39 -12.45
CA MET A 224 -0.86 -5.24 -12.03
C MET A 224 0.39 -5.68 -11.26
N ALA A 225 0.24 -6.57 -10.28
CA ALA A 225 1.35 -7.08 -9.48
C ALA A 225 2.36 -7.89 -10.32
N VAL A 226 1.86 -8.73 -11.24
CA VAL A 226 2.70 -9.54 -12.13
C VAL A 226 3.44 -8.64 -13.13
N HIS A 227 2.75 -7.70 -13.77
CA HIS A 227 3.36 -6.71 -14.66
C HIS A 227 4.40 -5.87 -13.94
N ASN A 228 4.13 -5.48 -12.68
CA ASN A 228 5.05 -4.65 -11.91
C ASN A 228 6.43 -5.32 -11.79
N VAL A 229 6.44 -6.55 -11.25
CA VAL A 229 7.65 -7.33 -11.01
C VAL A 229 8.41 -7.61 -12.31
N ILE A 230 7.69 -7.96 -13.38
CA ILE A 230 8.28 -8.19 -14.70
C ILE A 230 8.94 -6.90 -15.20
N GLY A 231 8.24 -5.77 -15.14
CA GLY A 231 8.74 -4.50 -15.59
C GLY A 231 9.90 -3.95 -14.77
N ASP A 232 9.95 -4.19 -13.46
CA ASP A 232 11.08 -3.88 -12.60
C ASP A 232 12.33 -4.68 -12.99
N SER A 233 12.15 -5.96 -13.32
CA SER A 233 13.26 -6.89 -13.58
C SER A 233 14.14 -6.50 -14.78
N PHE A 234 13.56 -5.84 -15.79
CA PHE A 234 14.28 -5.39 -16.98
C PHE A 234 14.50 -3.87 -17.01
N ARG A 235 14.14 -3.16 -15.94
CA ARG A 235 14.41 -1.71 -15.78
C ARG A 235 15.54 -1.40 -14.81
N GLY A 236 16.12 -2.41 -14.18
CA GLY A 236 17.37 -2.28 -13.43
C GLY A 236 17.27 -2.49 -11.93
N ALA A 237 16.18 -3.08 -11.42
CA ALA A 237 16.18 -3.65 -10.08
C ALA A 237 17.36 -4.62 -9.91
N THR A 238 17.98 -4.65 -8.73
CA THR A 238 19.05 -5.62 -8.43
C THR A 238 18.47 -7.00 -8.17
N TRP A 239 17.29 -7.07 -7.55
CA TRP A 239 16.46 -8.26 -7.50
C TRP A 239 14.99 -7.88 -7.48
N VAL A 240 14.14 -8.85 -7.82
CA VAL A 240 12.68 -8.74 -7.73
C VAL A 240 12.11 -9.97 -7.03
N SER A 241 10.92 -9.83 -6.46
CA SER A 241 10.18 -10.90 -5.79
C SER A 241 8.71 -10.84 -6.16
N LEU A 242 8.08 -12.00 -6.34
CA LEU A 242 6.63 -12.15 -6.48
C LEU A 242 6.17 -13.23 -5.51
N HIS A 243 5.25 -12.88 -4.61
CA HIS A 243 4.76 -13.74 -3.55
C HIS A 243 3.25 -13.96 -3.67
N ASN A 244 2.77 -15.02 -3.03
CA ASN A 244 1.36 -15.33 -2.82
C ASN A 244 1.08 -15.25 -1.31
N GLY A 245 0.06 -14.47 -0.95
CA GLY A 245 -0.49 -14.48 0.41
C GLY A 245 0.01 -13.41 1.37
N GLY A 246 0.81 -12.44 0.90
CA GLY A 246 1.32 -11.36 1.75
C GLY A 246 0.21 -10.50 2.37
N GLY A 247 0.14 -10.47 3.70
CA GLY A 247 -0.79 -9.61 4.43
C GLY A 247 -2.15 -10.23 4.71
N VAL A 248 -2.94 -10.52 3.67
CA VAL A 248 -4.33 -11.03 3.84
C VAL A 248 -4.44 -12.56 3.83
N GLY A 249 -3.35 -13.29 3.54
CA GLY A 249 -3.28 -14.74 3.63
C GLY A 249 -3.23 -15.45 2.28
N TRP A 250 -2.78 -16.71 2.28
CA TRP A 250 -2.55 -17.53 1.09
C TRP A 250 -3.79 -17.64 0.18
N GLY A 251 -3.60 -17.36 -1.11
CA GLY A 251 -4.64 -17.45 -2.14
C GLY A 251 -5.50 -16.19 -2.30
N GLU A 252 -5.32 -15.19 -1.45
CA GLU A 252 -6.15 -13.97 -1.41
C GLU A 252 -5.43 -12.74 -1.99
N VAL A 253 -4.17 -12.88 -2.40
CA VAL A 253 -3.31 -11.76 -2.80
C VAL A 253 -2.11 -12.23 -3.62
N MET A 254 -1.79 -11.46 -4.66
CA MET A 254 -0.53 -11.53 -5.40
C MET A 254 0.25 -10.24 -5.15
N ASN A 255 1.44 -10.37 -4.57
CA ASN A 255 2.20 -9.22 -4.08
C ASN A 255 3.69 -9.31 -4.41
N GLY A 256 4.23 -8.27 -5.01
CA GLY A 256 5.60 -8.18 -5.50
C GLY A 256 6.38 -6.98 -4.96
N GLY A 257 7.71 -7.11 -5.03
CA GLY A 257 8.65 -6.11 -4.55
C GLY A 257 9.97 -6.16 -5.29
N PHE A 258 10.83 -5.21 -4.95
CA PHE A 258 12.16 -5.07 -5.53
C PHE A 258 13.18 -4.74 -4.44
N GLY A 259 14.44 -4.95 -4.78
CA GLY A 259 15.54 -4.22 -4.16
C GLY A 259 16.52 -3.71 -5.20
N MET A 260 17.10 -2.55 -4.94
CA MET A 260 18.00 -1.87 -5.86
C MET A 260 19.20 -1.29 -5.12
N VAL A 261 20.40 -1.64 -5.58
CA VAL A 261 21.65 -1.08 -5.06
C VAL A 261 21.97 0.24 -5.77
N LEU A 262 22.13 1.29 -4.97
CA LEU A 262 22.78 2.53 -5.35
C LEU A 262 24.26 2.44 -5.01
N ASP A 263 25.13 2.61 -6.00
CA ASP A 263 26.58 2.48 -5.87
C ASP A 263 27.35 3.74 -6.31
N GLY A 264 26.64 4.83 -6.61
CA GLY A 264 27.20 6.09 -7.05
C GLY A 264 27.57 6.13 -8.54
N THR A 265 27.29 5.07 -9.29
CA THR A 265 27.61 5.04 -10.72
C THR A 265 26.51 5.68 -11.57
N ALA A 266 26.89 6.12 -12.77
CA ALA A 266 25.94 6.58 -13.79
C ALA A 266 24.98 5.48 -14.25
N ASP A 267 25.41 4.21 -14.18
CA ASP A 267 24.54 3.07 -14.50
C ASP A 267 23.46 2.89 -13.43
N SER A 268 23.79 3.05 -12.14
CA SER A 268 22.79 3.04 -11.07
C SER A 268 21.79 4.20 -11.21
N GLU A 269 22.26 5.41 -11.58
CA GLU A 269 21.38 6.54 -11.88
C GLU A 269 20.41 6.25 -13.05
N ARG A 270 20.90 5.64 -14.13
CA ARG A 270 20.04 5.26 -15.26
C ARG A 270 18.98 4.23 -14.83
N ARG A 271 19.36 3.26 -13.99
CA ARG A 271 18.46 2.20 -13.49
C ARG A 271 17.43 2.74 -12.51
N LEU A 272 17.82 3.58 -11.54
CA LEU A 272 16.90 4.13 -10.54
C LEU A 272 15.81 4.98 -11.20
N LYS A 273 16.16 5.78 -12.21
CA LYS A 273 15.19 6.61 -12.94
C LYS A 273 14.17 5.76 -13.69
N SER A 274 14.64 4.74 -14.40
CA SER A 274 13.77 3.87 -15.21
C SER A 274 12.85 2.99 -14.34
N MET A 275 13.42 2.32 -13.35
CA MET A 275 12.68 1.34 -12.54
C MET A 275 11.73 2.02 -11.55
N LEU A 276 12.14 3.05 -10.82
CA LEU A 276 11.24 3.74 -9.88
C LEU A 276 10.10 4.48 -10.59
N PHE A 277 10.33 4.97 -11.82
CA PHE A 277 9.25 5.54 -12.63
C PHE A 277 8.20 4.49 -12.99
N TRP A 278 8.62 3.29 -13.39
CA TRP A 278 7.71 2.18 -13.69
C TRP A 278 6.99 1.65 -12.45
N ASP A 279 7.72 1.38 -11.36
CA ASP A 279 7.19 0.80 -10.12
C ASP A 279 6.09 1.65 -9.47
N VAL A 280 6.07 2.95 -9.75
CA VAL A 280 4.96 3.82 -9.33
C VAL A 280 3.90 3.97 -10.43
N ASN A 281 4.30 4.33 -11.65
CA ASN A 281 3.33 4.69 -12.69
C ASN A 281 2.54 3.52 -13.27
N ASN A 282 3.02 2.27 -13.13
CA ASN A 282 2.24 1.07 -13.47
C ASN A 282 0.92 1.01 -12.69
N GLY A 283 0.99 1.17 -11.36
CA GLY A 283 -0.17 1.17 -10.49
C GLY A 283 -1.04 2.41 -10.69
N ILE A 284 -0.44 3.58 -10.94
CA ILE A 284 -1.19 4.79 -11.32
C ILE A 284 -2.00 4.56 -12.59
N ALA A 285 -1.40 3.97 -13.63
CA ALA A 285 -2.10 3.67 -14.87
C ALA A 285 -3.28 2.72 -14.64
N ARG A 286 -3.09 1.65 -13.85
CA ARG A 286 -4.18 0.71 -13.52
C ARG A 286 -5.26 1.37 -12.68
N ARG A 287 -4.92 2.08 -11.61
CA ARG A 287 -5.86 2.75 -10.71
C ARG A 287 -6.64 3.85 -11.43
N SER A 288 -5.97 4.58 -12.33
CA SER A 288 -6.60 5.54 -13.25
C SER A 288 -7.62 4.83 -14.12
N TRP A 289 -7.25 3.72 -14.78
CA TRP A 289 -8.17 2.93 -15.61
C TRP A 289 -9.39 2.42 -14.84
N ALA A 290 -9.21 2.04 -13.58
CA ALA A 290 -10.28 1.67 -12.66
C ALA A 290 -11.21 2.83 -12.24
N ARG A 291 -10.94 4.05 -12.74
CA ARG A 291 -11.71 5.29 -12.55
C ARG A 291 -11.53 5.95 -11.18
N ASN A 292 -10.39 5.71 -10.52
CA ASN A 292 -10.07 6.41 -9.27
C ASN A 292 -9.69 7.86 -9.59
N PRO A 293 -10.43 8.87 -9.09
CA PRO A 293 -10.24 10.28 -9.50
C PRO A 293 -8.82 10.80 -9.27
N GLU A 294 -8.23 10.48 -8.12
CA GLU A 294 -6.89 10.89 -7.72
C GLU A 294 -5.81 10.23 -8.61
N ALA A 295 -6.03 8.98 -9.01
CA ALA A 295 -5.14 8.29 -9.95
C ALA A 295 -5.28 8.83 -11.37
N MET A 296 -6.48 9.23 -11.79
CA MET A 296 -6.68 9.90 -13.08
C MET A 296 -5.96 11.25 -13.12
N PHE A 297 -6.04 12.04 -12.05
CA PHE A 297 -5.26 13.27 -11.89
C PHE A 297 -3.75 12.99 -11.96
N THR A 298 -3.26 12.00 -11.21
CA THR A 298 -1.84 11.66 -11.16
C THR A 298 -1.33 11.14 -12.50
N ALA A 299 -2.11 10.33 -13.22
CA ALA A 299 -1.77 9.82 -14.55
C ALA A 299 -1.63 10.97 -15.57
N GLN A 300 -2.55 11.94 -15.55
CA GLN A 300 -2.47 13.12 -16.43
C GLN A 300 -1.20 13.94 -16.15
N ARG A 301 -0.88 14.18 -14.88
CA ARG A 301 0.34 14.88 -14.48
C ARG A 301 1.59 14.11 -14.90
N ALA A 302 1.63 12.80 -14.70
CA ALA A 302 2.77 11.96 -15.10
C ALA A 302 3.02 12.01 -16.62
N MET A 303 1.97 12.01 -17.44
CA MET A 303 2.09 12.16 -18.91
C MET A 303 2.51 13.58 -19.33
N GLN A 304 2.14 14.62 -18.58
CA GLN A 304 2.62 15.99 -18.83
C GLN A 304 4.11 16.15 -18.51
N GLU A 305 4.57 15.49 -17.45
CA GLU A 305 5.98 15.52 -17.01
C GLU A 305 6.88 14.62 -17.86
N ASN A 306 6.33 13.56 -18.46
CA ASN A 306 7.07 12.63 -19.32
C ASN A 306 6.33 12.37 -20.66
N PRO A 307 6.75 13.04 -21.76
CA PRO A 307 6.15 12.88 -23.08
C PRO A 307 6.23 11.47 -23.68
N ASP A 308 7.13 10.61 -23.20
CA ASP A 308 7.26 9.22 -23.66
C ASP A 308 6.26 8.28 -22.96
N LEU A 309 5.53 8.77 -21.95
CA LEU A 309 4.50 8.02 -21.25
C LEU A 309 3.13 8.30 -21.89
N GLU A 310 2.50 7.25 -22.42
CA GLU A 310 1.11 7.28 -22.88
C GLU A 310 0.27 6.28 -22.08
N ILE A 311 -0.62 6.79 -21.22
CA ILE A 311 -1.57 5.99 -20.43
C ILE A 311 -2.96 6.11 -21.07
N THR A 312 -3.62 4.99 -21.27
CA THR A 312 -5.05 4.97 -21.67
C THR A 312 -5.91 5.51 -20.52
N MET A 313 -6.50 6.68 -20.71
CA MET A 313 -7.41 7.29 -19.72
C MET A 313 -8.84 6.74 -19.87
N PRO A 314 -9.57 6.46 -18.77
CA PRO A 314 -10.95 6.01 -18.88
C PRO A 314 -11.89 7.16 -19.28
N HIS A 315 -12.94 6.83 -20.03
CA HIS A 315 -14.05 7.73 -20.29
C HIS A 315 -15.22 7.38 -19.36
N LEU A 316 -15.60 8.30 -18.48
CA LEU A 316 -16.65 8.09 -17.50
C LEU A 316 -18.03 8.23 -18.15
N ALA A 317 -18.84 7.16 -18.10
CA ALA A 317 -20.25 7.21 -18.47
C ALA A 317 -21.11 7.65 -17.28
N GLN A 318 -22.18 8.39 -17.55
CA GLN A 318 -23.16 8.75 -16.52
C GLN A 318 -24.03 7.54 -16.16
N ASP A 319 -24.29 7.34 -14.88
CA ASP A 319 -25.12 6.21 -14.39
C ASP A 319 -26.50 6.16 -15.07
N GLN A 320 -27.11 7.33 -15.32
CA GLN A 320 -28.39 7.44 -16.02
C GLN A 320 -28.34 6.79 -17.42
N ILE A 321 -27.27 7.00 -18.17
CA ILE A 321 -27.10 6.41 -19.51
C ILE A 321 -26.99 4.88 -19.41
N ILE A 322 -26.27 4.38 -18.40
CA ILE A 322 -26.13 2.94 -18.16
C ILE A 322 -27.47 2.32 -17.77
N GLU A 323 -28.19 2.95 -16.82
CA GLU A 323 -29.51 2.50 -16.40
C GLU A 323 -30.51 2.45 -17.55
N GLU A 324 -30.53 3.48 -18.39
CA GLU A 324 -31.39 3.53 -19.57
C GLU A 324 -31.07 2.40 -20.55
N ALA A 325 -29.79 2.16 -20.85
CA ALA A 325 -29.36 1.07 -21.71
C ALA A 325 -29.75 -0.31 -21.15
N LEU A 326 -29.59 -0.53 -19.84
CA LEU A 326 -29.97 -1.77 -19.17
C LEU A 326 -31.49 -1.98 -19.15
N ARG A 327 -32.28 -0.92 -18.96
CA ARG A 327 -33.75 -0.99 -19.04
C ARG A 327 -34.21 -1.36 -20.46
N GLN A 328 -33.59 -0.80 -21.49
CA GLN A 328 -33.89 -1.15 -22.88
C GLN A 328 -33.61 -2.63 -23.17
N LEU A 329 -32.49 -3.18 -22.66
CA LEU A 329 -32.14 -4.60 -22.82
C LEU A 329 -33.09 -5.57 -22.08
N LYS A 330 -33.69 -5.15 -20.96
CA LYS A 330 -34.65 -5.98 -20.21
C LYS A 330 -36.06 -5.97 -20.81
N ASN A 331 -36.37 -4.93 -21.60
CA ASN A 331 -37.70 -4.71 -22.18
C ASN A 331 -37.80 -5.14 -23.65
N GLY A 332 -36.69 -5.55 -24.29
CA GLY A 332 -36.63 -6.09 -25.65
C GLY A 332 -36.35 -7.58 -25.64
#